data_AF-A0A4Q3NDA2-F1
#
_entry.id   AF-A0A4Q3NDA2-F1
#
_cell.length_a   1.000
_cell.length_b   1.000
_cell.length_c   1.000
_cell.angle_alpha   90.00
_cell.angle_beta   90.00
_cell.angle_gamma   90.00
#
_symmetry.space_group_name_H-M   'P 1'
#
loop_
_entity.id
_entity.type
_entity.pdbx_description
1 polymer ?
#
loop_
_entity_poly.entity_id
_entity_poly.type
_entity_poly.pdbx_seq_one_letter_code
_entity_poly.pdbx_strand_id
1 'polypeptide(L)'
;MVSGGGQDQLAHDFVQFAVDSGVLRFGEFKTKAGRLSPYFFNAGLFDDGAKLGRLAQFYAQRIQASGIEFDMVFGPAYKGIPLAAVVAVELARLGRNVPFAYNRKEAKD
;
A
#
# COMPACT_ATOMS: atom_id res chain seq x y z
N MET A 1 8.41 8.63 27.57
CA MET A 1 7.80 7.32 27.89
C MET A 1 7.15 6.81 26.63
N VAL A 2 7.73 5.80 25.98
CA VAL A 2 7.14 5.20 24.78
C VAL A 2 6.07 4.23 25.25
N SER A 3 4.81 4.62 25.11
CA SER A 3 3.66 3.81 25.48
C SER A 3 3.58 2.59 24.55
N GLY A 4 4.07 1.45 25.01
CA GLY A 4 3.73 0.16 24.45
C GLY A 4 2.30 -0.22 24.83
N GLY A 5 1.52 -0.74 23.87
CA GLY A 5 0.31 -1.52 24.18
C GLY A 5 -1.02 -1.04 23.60
N GLY A 6 -1.05 -0.13 22.63
CA GLY A 6 -2.25 0.08 21.81
C GLY A 6 -2.17 -0.78 20.55
N GLN A 7 -3.10 -1.71 20.34
CA GLN A 7 -3.21 -2.39 19.05
C GLN A 7 -3.35 -1.34 17.95
N ASP A 8 -2.48 -1.40 16.94
CA ASP A 8 -2.59 -0.54 15.75
C ASP A 8 -3.83 -0.98 14.97
N GLN A 9 -4.98 -0.38 15.30
CA GLN A 9 -6.27 -0.70 14.69
C GLN A 9 -6.21 -0.59 13.17
N LEU A 10 -5.45 0.38 12.64
CA LEU A 10 -5.27 0.55 11.20
C LEU A 10 -4.54 -0.64 10.57
N ALA A 11 -3.54 -1.20 11.26
CA ALA A 11 -2.87 -2.42 10.81
C ALA A 11 -3.80 -3.64 10.87
N HIS A 12 -4.61 -3.77 11.93
CA HIS A 12 -5.58 -4.87 12.05
C HIS A 12 -6.63 -4.80 10.93
N ASP A 13 -7.18 -3.61 10.68
CA ASP A 13 -8.14 -3.38 9.61
C ASP A 13 -7.53 -3.66 8.22
N PHE A 14 -6.25 -3.31 8.02
CA PHE A 14 -5.55 -3.62 6.77
C PHE A 14 -5.36 -5.13 6.58
N VAL A 15 -4.98 -5.85 7.63
CA VAL A 15 -4.83 -7.32 7.58
C VAL A 15 -6.17 -7.98 7.29
N GLN A 16 -7.24 -7.57 7.99
CA GLN A 16 -8.59 -8.09 7.73
C GLN A 16 -9.03 -7.83 6.29
N PHE A 17 -8.87 -6.60 5.81
CA PHE A 17 -9.13 -6.24 4.41
C PHE A 17 -8.34 -7.09 3.41
N ALA A 18 -7.06 -7.36 3.69
CA ALA A 18 -6.22 -8.19 2.84
C ALA A 18 -6.69 -9.67 2.81
N VAL A 19 -7.16 -10.20 3.95
CA VAL A 19 -7.75 -11.54 4.03
C VAL A 19 -9.06 -11.60 3.24
N ASP A 20 -9.97 -10.65 3.49
CA ASP A 20 -11.29 -10.61 2.84
C ASP A 20 -11.18 -10.44 1.33
N SER A 21 -10.15 -9.70 0.86
CA SER A 21 -9.88 -9.50 -0.57
C SER A 21 -9.14 -10.67 -1.21
N GLY A 22 -8.78 -11.73 -0.47
CA GLY A 22 -7.97 -12.85 -0.95
C GLY A 22 -6.51 -12.49 -1.28
N VAL A 23 -6.08 -11.28 -0.95
CA VAL A 23 -4.71 -10.77 -1.12
C VAL A 23 -3.77 -11.51 -0.17
N LEU A 24 -4.17 -11.65 1.10
CA LEU A 24 -3.49 -12.47 2.09
C LEU A 24 -4.19 -13.82 2.21
N ARG A 25 -3.45 -14.90 1.95
CA ARG A 25 -3.95 -16.27 2.06
C ARG A 25 -3.03 -17.09 2.96
N PHE A 26 -3.63 -18.02 3.71
CA PHE A 26 -2.92 -18.98 4.57
C PHE A 26 -2.95 -20.37 3.94
N GLY A 27 -1.89 -21.14 4.13
CA GLY A 27 -1.66 -22.43 3.46
C GLY A 27 -0.18 -22.67 3.21
N GLU A 28 0.17 -23.61 2.35
CA GLU A 28 1.58 -23.88 2.01
C GLU A 28 1.95 -23.25 0.67
N PHE A 29 2.90 -22.30 0.68
CA PHE A 29 3.35 -21.58 -0.52
C PHE A 29 4.86 -21.63 -0.65
N LYS A 30 5.37 -21.92 -1.85
CA LYS A 30 6.80 -21.82 -2.16
C LYS A 30 7.12 -20.44 -2.73
N THR A 31 7.98 -19.69 -2.02
CA THR A 31 8.43 -18.37 -2.46
C THR A 31 9.40 -18.47 -3.64
N LYS A 32 9.66 -17.33 -4.32
CA LYS A 32 10.67 -17.26 -5.40
C LYS A 32 12.08 -17.66 -4.95
N ALA A 33 12.39 -17.50 -3.66
CA ALA A 33 13.65 -17.93 -3.06
C ALA A 33 13.66 -19.42 -2.64
N GLY A 34 12.59 -20.17 -2.95
CA GLY A 34 12.45 -21.59 -2.62
C GLY A 34 11.97 -21.91 -1.21
N ARG A 35 11.86 -20.91 -0.32
CA ARG A 35 11.35 -21.07 1.05
C ARG A 35 9.86 -21.44 1.07
N LEU A 36 9.49 -22.41 1.89
CA LEU A 36 8.08 -22.70 2.24
C LEU A 36 7.58 -21.66 3.25
N SER A 37 6.43 -21.07 2.96
CA SER A 37 5.76 -20.04 3.74
C SER A 37 4.35 -20.48 4.11
N PRO A 38 3.90 -20.27 5.36
CA PRO A 38 2.54 -20.59 5.79
C PRO A 38 1.49 -19.57 5.30
N TYR A 39 1.93 -18.53 4.56
CA TYR A 39 1.07 -17.53 3.96
C TYR A 39 1.66 -16.98 2.66
N PHE A 40 0.81 -16.34 1.86
CA PHE A 40 1.20 -15.61 0.66
C PHE A 40 0.42 -14.30 0.56
N PHE A 41 1.14 -13.22 0.23
CA PHE A 41 0.57 -11.90 0.02
C PHE A 41 0.69 -11.50 -1.45
N ASN A 42 -0.44 -11.39 -2.16
CA ASN A 42 -0.51 -10.98 -3.56
C ASN A 42 -1.19 -9.62 -3.72
N ALA A 43 -0.40 -8.55 -3.62
CA ALA A 43 -0.91 -7.18 -3.82
C ALA A 43 -1.57 -6.96 -5.21
N GLY A 44 -1.33 -7.84 -6.19
CA GLY A 44 -1.96 -7.76 -7.50
C GLY A 44 -3.47 -8.05 -7.48
N LEU A 45 -4.01 -8.58 -6.38
CA LEU A 45 -5.46 -8.79 -6.20
C LEU A 45 -6.18 -7.57 -5.63
N PHE A 46 -5.48 -6.45 -5.39
CA PHE A 46 -6.11 -5.14 -5.30
C PHE A 46 -6.39 -4.62 -6.72
N ASP A 47 -7.34 -5.27 -7.40
CA ASP A 47 -7.53 -5.22 -8.85
C ASP A 47 -8.79 -4.48 -9.32
N ASP A 48 -9.60 -3.98 -8.39
CA ASP A 48 -10.76 -3.14 -8.67
C ASP A 48 -10.68 -1.77 -7.97
N GLY A 49 -11.54 -0.85 -8.38
CA GLY A 49 -11.55 0.53 -7.87
C GLY A 49 -11.87 0.62 -6.37
N ALA A 50 -12.71 -0.26 -5.84
CA ALA A 50 -13.08 -0.27 -4.42
C ALA A 50 -11.90 -0.71 -3.55
N LYS A 51 -11.23 -1.80 -3.94
CA LYS A 51 -10.02 -2.31 -3.29
C LYS A 51 -8.86 -1.31 -3.39
N LEU A 52 -8.64 -0.72 -4.56
CA LEU A 52 -7.59 0.30 -4.72
C LEU A 52 -7.86 1.56 -3.90
N GLY A 53 -9.10 2.04 -3.86
CA GLY A 53 -9.50 3.17 -3.02
C GLY A 53 -9.29 2.87 -1.53
N ARG A 54 -9.69 1.67 -1.08
CA ARG A 54 -9.47 1.25 0.31
C ARG A 54 -7.99 1.08 0.65
N LEU A 55 -7.20 0.53 -0.27
CA LEU A 55 -5.74 0.45 -0.14
C LEU A 55 -5.11 1.84 0.01
N ALA A 56 -5.53 2.81 -0.81
CA ALA A 56 -5.04 4.18 -0.75
C ALA A 56 -5.32 4.83 0.61
N GLN A 57 -6.51 4.59 1.20
CA GLN A 57 -6.87 5.07 2.54
C GLN A 57 -5.87 4.59 3.60
N PHE A 58 -5.52 3.29 3.59
CA PHE A 58 -4.54 2.74 4.53
C PHE A 58 -3.17 3.40 4.39
N TYR A 59 -2.68 3.57 3.16
CA TYR A 59 -1.40 4.24 2.89
C TYR A 59 -1.41 5.71 3.32
N ALA A 60 -2.43 6.48 2.92
CA ALA A 60 -2.51 7.90 3.22
C ALA A 60 -2.61 8.16 4.73
N GLN A 61 -3.40 7.37 5.47
CA GLN A 61 -3.48 7.46 6.93
C GLN A 61 -2.14 7.12 7.58
N ARG A 62 -1.44 6.08 7.11
CA ARG A 62 -0.12 5.69 7.64
C ARG A 62 0.94 6.76 7.37
N ILE A 63 0.94 7.33 6.16
CA ILE A 63 1.84 8.40 5.76
C ILE A 63 1.65 9.63 6.66
N GLN A 64 0.41 10.08 6.87
CA GLN A 64 0.13 11.21 7.76
C GLN A 64 0.54 10.93 9.21
N ALA A 65 0.19 9.75 9.73
CA ALA A 65 0.52 9.36 11.11
C ALA A 65 2.04 9.22 11.33
N SER A 66 2.82 8.94 10.29
CA SER A 66 4.28 8.80 10.40
C SER A 66 5.00 10.09 10.77
N GLY A 67 4.41 11.25 10.48
CA GLY A 67 5.08 12.55 10.63
C GLY A 67 6.32 12.73 9.74
N ILE A 68 6.54 11.84 8.76
CA ILE A 68 7.62 11.99 7.80
C ILE A 68 7.25 13.12 6.84
N GLU A 69 8.16 14.09 6.70
CA GLU A 69 8.02 15.16 5.74
C GLU A 69 8.46 14.72 4.34
N PHE A 70 7.70 15.16 3.33
CA PHE A 70 7.94 14.87 1.93
C PHE A 70 7.19 15.88 1.04
N ASP A 71 7.76 16.11 -0.14
CA ASP A 71 7.25 17.09 -1.12
C ASP A 71 6.51 16.45 -2.29
N MET A 72 6.59 15.12 -2.45
CA MET A 72 6.02 14.40 -3.61
C MET A 72 5.82 12.91 -3.28
N VAL A 73 4.83 12.27 -3.92
CA VAL A 73 4.71 10.81 -3.93
C VAL A 73 5.32 10.25 -5.22
N PHE A 74 6.26 9.31 -5.10
CA PHE A 74 6.88 8.66 -6.25
C PHE A 74 6.47 7.18 -6.38
N GLY A 75 5.99 6.79 -7.56
CA GLY A 75 5.57 5.42 -7.87
C GLY A 75 6.54 4.71 -8.83
N PRO A 76 7.34 3.72 -8.39
CA PRO A 76 8.26 3.02 -9.29
C PRO A 76 7.53 2.11 -10.29
N ALA A 77 7.99 2.10 -11.54
CA ALA A 77 7.38 1.28 -12.58
C ALA A 77 7.49 -0.24 -12.34
N TYR A 78 6.44 -1.04 -12.55
CA TYR A 78 5.08 -0.66 -13.01
C TYR A 78 4.06 -0.56 -11.88
N LYS A 79 4.16 -1.45 -10.89
CA LYS A 79 3.15 -1.62 -9.83
C LYS A 79 3.03 -0.42 -8.90
N GLY A 80 4.11 0.35 -8.73
CA GLY A 80 4.11 1.55 -7.90
C GLY A 80 3.35 2.71 -8.54
N ILE A 81 3.19 2.74 -9.87
CA ILE A 81 2.51 3.82 -10.60
C ILE A 81 1.05 3.96 -10.15
N PRO A 82 0.18 2.93 -10.28
CA PRO A 82 -1.21 3.06 -9.86
C PRO A 82 -1.33 3.33 -8.37
N LEU A 83 -0.52 2.66 -7.54
CA LEU A 83 -0.55 2.83 -6.08
C LEU A 83 -0.24 4.28 -5.68
N ALA A 84 0.86 4.84 -6.17
CA ALA A 84 1.25 6.20 -5.84
C ALA A 84 0.26 7.24 -6.38
N ALA A 85 -0.34 7.00 -7.56
CA ALA A 85 -1.41 7.86 -8.08
C ALA A 85 -2.65 7.88 -7.16
N VAL A 86 -3.17 6.71 -6.75
CA VAL A 86 -4.35 6.67 -5.86
C VAL A 86 -4.03 7.17 -4.45
N VAL A 87 -2.81 6.98 -3.95
CA VAL A 87 -2.37 7.54 -2.67
C VAL A 87 -2.28 9.06 -2.72
N ALA A 88 -1.78 9.65 -3.80
CA ALA A 88 -1.76 11.10 -3.97
C ALA A 88 -3.19 11.68 -4.02
N VAL A 89 -4.12 11.01 -4.71
CA VAL A 89 -5.55 11.38 -4.72
C VAL A 89 -6.14 11.33 -3.31
N GLU A 90 -5.87 10.27 -2.54
CA GLU A 90 -6.38 10.13 -1.18
C GLU A 90 -5.75 11.12 -0.19
N LEU A 91 -4.46 11.42 -0.32
CA LEU A 91 -3.81 12.48 0.46
C LEU A 91 -4.45 13.85 0.19
N ALA A 92 -4.74 14.17 -1.08
CA ALA A 92 -5.43 15.39 -1.45
C ALA A 92 -6.85 15.45 -0.85
N ARG A 93 -7.59 14.33 -0.86
CA ARG A 93 -8.91 14.20 -0.21
C ARG A 93 -8.84 14.47 1.30
N LEU A 94 -7.73 14.11 1.95
CA LEU A 94 -7.47 14.36 3.37
C LEU A 94 -6.83 15.73 3.64
N GLY A 95 -6.74 16.62 2.65
CA GLY A 95 -6.24 17.98 2.80
C GLY A 95 -4.74 18.17 2.58
N ARG A 96 -3.99 17.12 2.22
CA ARG A 96 -2.56 17.20 1.86
C ARG A 96 -2.39 16.98 0.36
N ASN A 97 -2.48 18.06 -0.42
CA ASN A 97 -2.28 18.00 -1.86
C ASN A 97 -0.79 18.08 -2.21
N VAL A 98 -0.23 17.05 -2.84
CA VAL A 98 1.18 16.96 -3.24
C VAL A 98 1.31 16.43 -4.67
N PRO A 99 2.36 16.81 -5.41
CA PRO A 99 2.68 16.22 -6.71
C PRO A 99 2.84 14.69 -6.66
N PHE A 100 2.61 14.06 -7.81
CA PHE A 100 2.90 12.65 -8.06
C PHE A 100 3.81 12.50 -9.28
N ALA A 101 4.82 11.62 -9.18
CA ALA A 101 5.69 11.27 -10.29
C ALA A 101 5.96 9.76 -10.37
N TYR A 102 6.39 9.31 -11.54
CA TYR A 102 6.83 7.94 -11.78
C TYR A 102 7.92 7.88 -12.86
N ASN A 103 8.74 6.84 -12.83
CA ASN A 103 9.71 6.58 -13.89
C ASN A 103 9.16 5.67 -14.97
N ARG A 104 9.77 5.70 -16.16
CA ARG A 104 9.66 4.66 -17.18
C ARG A 104 10.81 3.67 -17.03
N LYS A 105 10.67 2.45 -17.57
CA LYS A 105 11.78 1.48 -17.62
C LYS A 105 12.85 1.86 -18.64
N GLU A 106 12.44 2.57 -19.68
CA GLU A 106 13.30 3.07 -20.74
C GLU A 106 13.05 4.57 -20.92
N ALA A 107 14.06 5.28 -21.41
CA ALA A 107 13.92 6.68 -21.75
C ALA A 107 12.83 6.85 -22.81
N LYS A 108 12.16 8.00 -22.79
CA LYS A 108 11.17 8.33 -23.80
C LYS A 108 11.91 8.89 -25.03
N ASP A 109 11.58 8.36 -26.20
CA ASP A 109 11.98 8.93 -27.51
C ASP A 109 11.35 10.32 -27.74
#